data_AF-A0A137P277-F1
#
_entry.id   AF-A0A137P277-F1
#
_cell.length_a   1.000
_cell.length_b   1.000
_cell.length_c   1.000
_cell.angle_alpha   90.00
_cell.angle_beta   90.00
_cell.angle_gamma   90.00
#
_symmetry.space_group_name_H-M   'P 1'
#
loop_
_entity.id
_entity.type
_entity.pdbx_description
1 polymer ?
#
loop_
_entity_poly.entity_id
_entity_poly.type
_entity_poly.pdbx_seq_one_letter_code
_entity_poly.pdbx_strand_id
1 'polypeptide(L)'
;MYLIAQNYPCLLMISGYPKAIEVIDSKIAVRDSHFSKGSRFTIEKIGKVYYLKYKGNYISYKNKSLIVTDKNYIITELVYLVPYCSSLFSLKYKDDYLDVFMQPQTADYPIIFQWANIYPSLSNYEMQEYYDTYDFLERVQIEYVSIDGLDILNCNFPLYLTCDGNFNKRLEYNEEDYLFEFVDSSIMNGIPLKFCEYQGDICVYSEEFGYLQIGYDQEWEAHQPVFSKDDFEFPIVLEKAELYSTYFLKYDSAYIQVINHDNYTFGIFTEKKEEASVFQITSSF
;
A
#
# COMPACT_ATOMS: atom_id res chain seq x y z
N MET A 1 -34.16 3.44 -5.40
CA MET A 1 -33.20 3.15 -6.49
C MET A 1 -31.87 3.73 -6.03
N TYR A 2 -31.03 2.89 -5.43
CA TYR A 2 -29.76 3.33 -4.85
C TYR A 2 -28.67 3.17 -5.91
N LEU A 3 -28.20 4.32 -6.41
CA LEU A 3 -27.07 4.44 -7.32
C LEU A 3 -25.81 4.52 -6.48
N ILE A 4 -25.03 3.45 -6.44
CA ILE A 4 -23.64 3.55 -5.97
C ILE A 4 -22.76 3.65 -7.20
N ALA A 5 -22.42 4.88 -7.52
CA ALA A 5 -21.08 5.19 -7.92
C ALA A 5 -20.30 5.42 -6.63
N GLN A 6 -19.16 4.75 -6.41
CA GLN A 6 -18.15 5.38 -5.58
C GLN A 6 -17.73 6.63 -6.36
N ASN A 7 -18.42 7.75 -6.12
CA ASN A 7 -18.07 9.05 -6.68
C ASN A 7 -16.81 9.62 -5.99
N TYR A 8 -16.35 8.97 -4.92
CA TYR A 8 -15.12 9.31 -4.26
C TYR A 8 -13.93 8.80 -5.07
N PRO A 9 -12.99 9.69 -5.42
CA PRO A 9 -11.80 9.29 -6.14
C PRO A 9 -10.95 8.32 -5.29
N CYS A 10 -10.60 7.19 -5.86
CA CYS A 10 -9.77 6.16 -5.25
C CYS A 10 -8.55 5.83 -6.13
N LEU A 11 -7.44 5.44 -5.51
CA LEU A 11 -6.27 4.93 -6.23
C LEU A 11 -6.41 3.42 -6.38
N LEU A 12 -5.93 2.90 -7.51
CA LEU A 12 -5.81 1.48 -7.77
C LEU A 12 -4.40 1.03 -7.39
N MET A 13 -4.32 0.16 -6.39
CA MET A 13 -3.06 -0.39 -5.90
C MET A 13 -3.00 -1.88 -6.17
N ILE A 14 -1.84 -2.40 -6.53
CA ILE A 14 -1.61 -3.83 -6.72
C ILE A 14 -1.02 -4.39 -5.42
N SER A 15 -1.72 -5.32 -4.77
CA SER A 15 -1.21 -5.94 -3.54
C SER A 15 0.10 -6.68 -3.80
N GLY A 16 1.12 -6.43 -2.97
CA GLY A 16 2.45 -7.06 -3.09
C GLY A 16 3.32 -6.58 -4.27
N TYR A 17 2.87 -5.61 -5.09
CA TYR A 17 3.69 -5.03 -6.15
C TYR A 17 3.70 -3.50 -6.09
N PRO A 18 4.88 -2.87 -6.21
CA PRO A 18 5.03 -1.43 -6.07
C PRO A 18 4.68 -0.65 -7.33
N LYS A 19 3.45 -0.83 -7.80
CA LYS A 19 3.00 -0.35 -9.10
C LYS A 19 1.74 0.47 -8.94
N ALA A 20 1.84 1.75 -9.26
CA ALA A 20 0.68 2.63 -9.36
C ALA A 20 0.14 2.61 -10.79
N ILE A 21 -1.19 2.73 -10.89
CA ILE A 21 -1.86 2.92 -12.17
C ILE A 21 -2.02 4.40 -12.45
N GLU A 22 -1.49 4.88 -13.58
CA GLU A 22 -1.59 6.26 -14.02
C GLU A 22 -2.31 6.37 -15.37
N VAL A 23 -3.00 7.48 -15.61
CA VAL A 23 -3.54 7.85 -16.92
C VAL A 23 -2.66 8.95 -17.53
N ILE A 24 -1.99 8.63 -18.63
CA ILE A 24 -1.14 9.56 -19.40
C ILE A 24 -1.68 9.61 -20.82
N ASP A 25 -1.97 10.82 -21.33
CA ASP A 25 -2.49 11.02 -22.68
C ASP A 25 -3.69 10.10 -23.01
N SER A 26 -4.60 9.97 -22.04
CA SER A 26 -5.79 9.10 -22.10
C SER A 26 -5.50 7.59 -22.21
N LYS A 27 -4.27 7.15 -21.97
CA LYS A 27 -3.89 5.74 -21.87
C LYS A 27 -3.62 5.37 -20.43
N ILE A 28 -4.03 4.18 -20.02
CA ILE A 28 -3.61 3.63 -18.73
C ILE A 28 -2.21 3.06 -18.89
N ALA A 29 -1.31 3.52 -18.02
CA ALA A 29 0.03 3.03 -17.89
C ALA A 29 0.25 2.54 -16.46
N VAL A 30 1.07 1.51 -16.33
CA VAL A 30 1.58 1.06 -15.04
C VAL A 30 2.92 1.73 -14.84
N ARG A 31 3.07 2.47 -13.73
CA ARG A 31 4.29 3.17 -13.41
C ARG A 31 5.08 2.42 -12.35
N ASP A 32 6.29 2.07 -12.73
CA ASP A 32 7.34 1.60 -11.82
C ASP A 32 8.04 2.83 -11.23
N SER A 33 7.36 3.55 -10.32
CA SER A 33 7.89 4.79 -9.76
C SER A 33 7.54 4.96 -8.29
N HIS A 34 8.60 5.17 -7.50
CA HIS A 34 8.59 5.59 -6.11
C HIS A 34 7.78 6.88 -5.93
N PHE A 35 6.89 6.94 -4.94
CA PHE A 35 5.99 8.09 -4.70
C PHE A 35 5.19 8.55 -5.93
N SER A 36 4.96 7.68 -6.92
CA SER A 36 4.17 8.08 -8.07
C SER A 36 2.78 8.48 -7.61
N LYS A 37 2.30 9.63 -8.07
CA LYS A 37 0.91 10.00 -7.86
C LYS A 37 0.10 9.16 -8.83
N GLY A 38 -0.43 8.03 -8.35
CA GLY A 38 -1.37 7.23 -9.13
C GLY A 38 -2.55 8.09 -9.61
N SER A 39 -3.26 7.61 -10.63
CA SER A 39 -4.47 8.25 -11.08
C SER A 39 -5.65 7.87 -10.20
N ARG A 40 -6.52 8.86 -9.97
CA ARG A 40 -7.75 8.70 -9.22
C ARG A 40 -8.86 8.18 -10.13
N PHE A 41 -9.43 7.05 -9.76
CA PHE A 41 -10.53 6.40 -10.44
C PHE A 41 -11.82 6.53 -9.63
N THR A 42 -12.94 6.27 -10.27
CA THR A 42 -14.25 6.10 -9.65
C THR A 42 -14.92 4.89 -10.27
N ILE A 43 -16.07 4.47 -9.74
CA ILE A 43 -16.87 3.42 -10.38
C ILE A 43 -18.27 3.89 -10.70
N GLU A 44 -18.89 3.25 -11.68
CA GLU A 44 -20.31 3.42 -11.99
C GLU A 44 -20.98 2.06 -12.19
N LYS A 45 -22.12 1.87 -11.53
CA LYS A 45 -22.95 0.67 -11.68
C LYS A 45 -23.89 0.83 -12.87
N ILE A 46 -23.81 -0.08 -13.84
CA ILE A 46 -24.80 -0.21 -14.92
C ILE A 46 -25.38 -1.63 -14.85
N GLY A 47 -26.66 -1.75 -14.48
CA GLY A 47 -27.28 -3.03 -14.17
C GLY A 47 -26.63 -3.68 -12.95
N LYS A 48 -26.02 -4.86 -13.13
CA LYS A 48 -25.33 -5.64 -12.09
C LYS A 48 -23.81 -5.52 -12.14
N VAL A 49 -23.25 -4.73 -13.05
CA VAL A 49 -21.81 -4.66 -13.32
C VAL A 49 -21.27 -3.29 -12.92
N TYR A 50 -20.10 -3.27 -12.29
CA TYR A 50 -19.39 -2.06 -11.88
C TYR A 50 -18.27 -1.75 -12.86
N TYR A 51 -18.33 -0.58 -13.49
CA TYR A 51 -17.37 -0.13 -14.50
C TYR A 51 -16.38 0.86 -13.92
N LEU A 52 -15.11 0.75 -14.33
CA LEU A 52 -14.05 1.65 -13.90
C LEU A 52 -14.11 2.97 -14.69
N LYS A 53 -13.97 4.09 -13.98
CA LYS A 53 -13.99 5.43 -14.56
C LYS A 53 -12.79 6.27 -14.15
N TYR A 54 -12.38 7.18 -15.04
CA TYR A 54 -11.40 8.22 -14.79
C TYR A 54 -11.95 9.57 -15.26
N LYS A 55 -12.00 10.56 -14.35
CA LYS A 55 -12.55 11.91 -14.62
C LYS A 55 -13.90 11.87 -15.35
N GLY A 56 -14.81 10.98 -14.94
CA GLY A 56 -16.15 10.85 -15.50
C GLY A 56 -16.26 10.04 -16.81
N ASN A 57 -15.14 9.56 -17.36
CA ASN A 57 -15.09 8.74 -18.57
C ASN A 57 -14.79 7.28 -18.23
N TYR A 58 -15.14 6.34 -19.10
CA TYR A 58 -14.94 4.90 -18.88
C TYR A 58 -13.57 4.45 -19.35
N ILE A 59 -13.14 3.30 -18.83
CA ILE A 59 -11.94 2.62 -19.30
C ILE A 59 -12.34 1.51 -20.28
N SER A 60 -11.65 1.42 -21.42
CA SER A 60 -11.86 0.39 -22.43
C SER A 60 -10.51 -0.17 -22.91
N TYR A 61 -10.50 -1.41 -23.38
CA TYR A 61 -9.31 -2.02 -23.98
C TYR A 61 -9.41 -1.98 -25.51
N LYS A 62 -8.56 -1.17 -26.14
CA LYS A 62 -8.53 -0.98 -27.60
C LYS A 62 -7.10 -0.94 -28.13
N ASN A 63 -6.88 -1.55 -29.29
CA ASN A 63 -5.57 -1.56 -29.96
C ASN A 63 -4.42 -2.04 -29.04
N LYS A 64 -4.68 -3.09 -28.24
CA LYS A 64 -3.73 -3.65 -27.27
C LYS A 64 -3.33 -2.69 -26.12
N SER A 65 -4.21 -1.75 -25.80
CA SER A 65 -3.98 -0.79 -24.71
C SER A 65 -5.27 -0.43 -24.00
N LEU A 66 -5.18 -0.18 -22.70
CA LEU A 66 -6.26 0.45 -21.96
C LEU A 66 -6.30 1.95 -22.25
N ILE A 67 -7.49 2.45 -22.58
CA ILE A 67 -7.73 3.84 -22.92
C ILE A 67 -8.94 4.39 -22.16
N VAL A 68 -8.90 5.69 -21.90
CA VAL A 68 -10.06 6.45 -21.40
C VAL A 68 -10.95 6.81 -22.59
N THR A 69 -12.25 6.53 -22.47
CA THR A 69 -13.25 6.74 -23.52
C THR A 69 -14.52 7.39 -22.96
N ASP A 70 -15.09 8.31 -23.72
CA ASP A 70 -16.38 8.95 -23.46
C ASP A 70 -17.58 8.10 -23.95
N LYS A 71 -17.30 7.02 -24.69
CA LYS A 71 -18.34 6.24 -25.39
C LYS A 71 -18.91 5.12 -24.52
N ASN A 72 -20.05 5.39 -23.88
CA ASN A 72 -20.86 4.39 -23.17
C ASN A 72 -21.54 3.38 -24.11
N TYR A 73 -21.46 3.57 -25.43
CA TYR A 73 -22.32 2.87 -26.40
C TYR A 73 -21.90 1.41 -26.68
N ILE A 74 -20.75 0.96 -26.19
CA ILE A 74 -20.32 -0.44 -26.31
C ILE A 74 -19.89 -0.94 -24.92
N ILE A 75 -20.89 -1.20 -24.08
CA ILE A 75 -20.72 -1.72 -22.71
C ILE A 75 -19.81 -2.97 -22.68
N THR A 76 -19.85 -3.79 -23.74
CA THR A 76 -19.04 -5.02 -23.89
C THR A 76 -17.55 -4.76 -24.11
N GLU A 77 -17.14 -3.53 -24.41
CA GLU A 77 -15.74 -3.14 -24.58
C GLU A 77 -15.16 -2.42 -23.36
N LEU A 78 -15.95 -2.25 -22.30
CA LEU A 78 -15.54 -1.55 -21.10
C LEU A 78 -14.84 -2.50 -20.11
N VAL A 79 -13.89 -1.95 -19.37
CA VAL A 79 -13.28 -2.62 -18.22
C VAL A 79 -14.25 -2.53 -17.04
N TYR A 80 -14.46 -3.67 -16.40
CA TYR A 80 -15.33 -3.77 -15.24
C TYR A 80 -14.65 -4.52 -14.11
N LEU A 81 -15.20 -4.38 -12.91
CA LEU A 81 -14.65 -4.94 -11.70
C LEU A 81 -15.30 -6.30 -11.39
N VAL A 82 -14.49 -7.23 -10.91
CA VAL A 82 -14.94 -8.47 -10.28
C VAL A 82 -14.47 -8.48 -8.83
N PRO A 83 -15.38 -8.35 -7.86
CA PRO A 83 -15.01 -8.26 -6.46
C PRO A 83 -14.60 -9.62 -5.86
N TYR A 84 -13.76 -9.57 -4.83
CA TYR A 84 -13.43 -10.73 -3.97
C TYR A 84 -13.94 -10.56 -2.54
N CYS A 85 -13.60 -9.45 -1.88
CA CYS A 85 -14.06 -9.13 -0.52
C CYS A 85 -13.67 -7.69 -0.18
N SER A 86 -14.39 -7.06 0.75
CA SER A 86 -14.07 -5.73 1.30
C SER A 86 -13.84 -4.67 0.21
N SER A 87 -12.57 -4.42 -0.10
CA SER A 87 -12.06 -3.41 -1.03
C SER A 87 -11.28 -3.97 -2.20
N LEU A 88 -11.31 -5.29 -2.35
CA LEU A 88 -10.45 -6.04 -3.25
C LEU A 88 -11.24 -6.56 -4.44
N PHE A 89 -10.63 -6.43 -5.61
CA PHE A 89 -11.25 -6.77 -6.88
C PHE A 89 -10.19 -7.05 -7.93
N SER A 90 -10.59 -7.78 -8.96
CA SER A 90 -9.84 -7.86 -10.22
C SER A 90 -10.50 -6.97 -11.26
N LEU A 91 -9.72 -6.57 -12.26
CA LEU A 91 -10.26 -5.91 -13.45
C LEU A 91 -10.46 -6.95 -14.55
N LYS A 92 -11.62 -6.91 -15.19
CA LYS A 92 -11.97 -7.76 -16.34
C LYS A 92 -12.24 -6.95 -17.59
N TYR A 93 -11.92 -7.56 -18.72
CA TYR A 93 -12.31 -7.10 -20.04
C TYR A 93 -12.82 -8.32 -20.82
N LYS A 94 -14.11 -8.30 -21.20
CA LYS A 94 -14.79 -9.49 -21.73
C LYS A 94 -14.59 -10.69 -20.80
N ASP A 95 -14.15 -11.82 -21.32
CA ASP A 95 -13.98 -13.05 -20.53
C ASP A 95 -12.65 -13.11 -19.78
N ASP A 96 -11.70 -12.23 -20.12
CA ASP A 96 -10.33 -12.21 -19.57
C ASP A 96 -10.20 -11.30 -18.34
N TYR A 97 -9.19 -11.61 -17.52
CA TYR A 97 -8.72 -10.74 -16.44
C TYR A 97 -7.54 -9.91 -16.91
N LEU A 98 -7.33 -8.74 -16.30
CA LEU A 98 -6.13 -7.94 -16.56
C LEU A 98 -4.98 -8.40 -15.66
N ASP A 99 -3.75 -8.34 -16.18
CA ASP A 99 -2.53 -8.65 -15.44
C ASP A 99 -1.88 -7.38 -14.83
N VAL A 100 -0.68 -7.55 -14.26
CA VAL A 100 0.12 -6.47 -13.66
C VAL A 100 0.60 -5.42 -14.65
N PHE A 101 0.49 -5.69 -15.95
CA PHE A 101 0.83 -4.80 -17.05
C PHE A 101 -0.42 -4.32 -17.81
N MET A 102 -1.61 -4.52 -17.22
CA MET A 102 -2.91 -4.16 -17.81
C MET A 102 -3.21 -4.87 -19.14
N GLN A 103 -2.69 -6.07 -19.33
CA GLN A 103 -2.93 -6.92 -20.49
C GLN A 103 -3.98 -8.01 -20.16
N PRO A 104 -4.87 -8.35 -21.11
CA PRO A 104 -5.79 -9.48 -20.95
C PRO A 104 -5.02 -10.81 -20.83
N GLN A 105 -5.36 -11.59 -19.81
CA GLN A 105 -4.86 -12.93 -19.54
C GLN A 105 -6.00 -13.85 -19.09
N THR A 106 -5.81 -15.16 -19.31
CA THR A 106 -6.73 -16.18 -18.83
C THR A 106 -6.75 -16.24 -17.30
N ALA A 107 -7.89 -16.70 -16.76
CA ALA A 107 -8.30 -16.55 -15.36
C ALA A 107 -7.46 -17.30 -14.30
N ASP A 108 -6.36 -17.93 -14.66
CA ASP A 108 -5.62 -18.80 -13.74
C ASP A 108 -4.91 -18.00 -12.64
N TYR A 109 -4.53 -16.74 -12.92
CA TYR A 109 -3.83 -15.87 -11.96
C TYR A 109 -4.23 -14.39 -12.12
N PRO A 110 -5.49 -14.04 -11.83
CA PRO A 110 -5.95 -12.66 -11.95
C PRO A 110 -5.25 -11.79 -10.90
N ILE A 111 -4.85 -10.59 -11.31
CA ILE A 111 -4.23 -9.66 -10.36
C ILE A 111 -5.29 -9.01 -9.47
N ILE A 112 -4.96 -8.91 -8.18
CA ILE A 112 -5.84 -8.31 -7.20
C ILE A 112 -5.46 -6.85 -7.00
N PHE A 113 -6.45 -5.99 -7.17
CA PHE A 113 -6.39 -4.57 -6.87
C PHE A 113 -7.10 -4.26 -5.56
N GLN A 114 -6.67 -3.20 -4.88
CA GLN A 114 -7.38 -2.62 -3.75
C GLN A 114 -7.70 -1.14 -3.96
N TRP A 115 -8.81 -0.68 -3.38
CA TRP A 115 -9.09 0.74 -3.17
C TRP A 115 -8.20 1.33 -2.07
N ALA A 116 -7.46 2.39 -2.39
CA ALA A 116 -6.64 3.11 -1.40
C ALA A 116 -7.41 4.00 -0.41
N ASN A 117 -8.74 4.07 -0.53
CA ASN A 117 -9.58 4.78 0.42
C ASN A 117 -10.93 4.09 0.44
N ILE A 118 -11.18 3.33 1.50
CA ILE A 118 -12.51 2.83 1.84
C ILE A 118 -13.01 3.77 2.91
N TYR A 119 -14.04 4.55 2.62
CA TYR A 119 -14.74 5.20 3.72
C TYR A 119 -15.46 4.09 4.51
N PRO A 120 -15.17 3.89 5.82
CA PRO A 120 -15.81 2.84 6.62
C PRO A 120 -17.33 3.05 6.80
N SER A 121 -17.86 4.18 6.32
CA SER A 121 -19.29 4.52 6.35
C SER A 121 -20.06 4.15 5.08
N LEU A 122 -19.46 3.44 4.12
CA LEU A 122 -20.25 2.79 3.06
C LEU A 122 -21.19 1.80 3.75
N SER A 123 -22.49 2.07 3.66
CA SER A 123 -23.48 1.40 4.51
C SER A 123 -23.40 -0.12 4.32
N ASN A 124 -23.37 -0.86 5.43
CA ASN A 124 -23.24 -2.33 5.42
C ASN A 124 -24.26 -3.02 4.49
N TYR A 125 -25.43 -2.42 4.27
CA TYR A 125 -26.48 -2.94 3.40
C TYR A 125 -26.13 -2.91 1.90
N GLU A 126 -25.37 -1.90 1.50
CA GLU A 126 -25.01 -1.63 0.11
C GLU A 126 -23.78 -2.42 -0.34
N MET A 127 -22.81 -2.59 0.56
CA MET A 127 -21.75 -3.57 0.38
C MET A 127 -22.33 -4.98 0.33
N GLN A 128 -23.41 -5.26 1.07
CA GLN A 128 -24.08 -6.55 1.02
C GLN A 128 -24.78 -6.83 -0.32
N GLU A 129 -25.47 -5.85 -0.94
CA GLU A 129 -25.96 -6.02 -2.33
C GLU A 129 -24.82 -6.16 -3.36
N TYR A 130 -23.71 -5.45 -3.14
CA TYR A 130 -22.48 -5.60 -3.95
C TYR A 130 -21.92 -7.01 -3.82
N TYR A 131 -21.97 -7.58 -2.61
CA TYR A 131 -21.54 -8.93 -2.32
C TYR A 131 -22.49 -10.00 -2.90
N ASP A 132 -23.79 -9.88 -2.66
CA ASP A 132 -24.80 -10.85 -3.08
C ASP A 132 -24.95 -10.99 -4.61
N THR A 133 -24.33 -10.11 -5.39
CA THR A 133 -24.40 -10.12 -6.86
C THR A 133 -23.35 -11.04 -7.51
N TYR A 134 -22.28 -11.40 -6.80
CA TYR A 134 -21.15 -12.15 -7.34
C TYR A 134 -20.89 -13.44 -6.54
N ASP A 135 -20.65 -14.56 -7.23
CA ASP A 135 -20.11 -15.77 -6.60
C ASP A 135 -18.64 -15.52 -6.24
N PHE A 136 -18.37 -15.33 -4.95
CA PHE A 136 -17.02 -15.10 -4.47
C PHE A 136 -16.14 -16.33 -4.64
N LEU A 137 -14.94 -16.14 -5.19
CA LEU A 137 -13.89 -17.15 -5.12
C LEU A 137 -13.38 -17.18 -3.68
N GLU A 138 -13.71 -18.25 -2.94
CA GLU A 138 -13.54 -18.40 -1.48
C GLU A 138 -12.09 -18.37 -0.96
N ARG A 139 -11.09 -18.09 -1.80
CA ARG A 139 -9.69 -18.00 -1.33
C ARG A 139 -8.96 -16.88 -2.03
N VAL A 140 -8.82 -15.77 -1.34
CA VAL A 140 -7.72 -14.84 -1.59
C VAL A 140 -6.87 -14.84 -0.34
N GLN A 141 -5.64 -15.36 -0.45
CA GLN A 141 -4.60 -15.06 0.52
C GLN A 141 -4.28 -13.57 0.33
N ILE A 142 -4.91 -12.73 1.14
CA ILE A 142 -4.60 -11.31 1.20
C ILE A 142 -3.87 -11.16 2.51
N GLU A 143 -2.56 -11.04 2.47
CA GLU A 143 -1.84 -10.72 3.68
C GLU A 143 -1.71 -9.19 3.76
N TYR A 144 -1.18 -8.45 2.77
CA TYR A 144 -1.01 -6.98 2.89
C TYR A 144 -1.01 -6.19 1.57
N VAL A 145 -1.17 -4.86 1.66
CA VAL A 145 -1.26 -3.92 0.52
C VAL A 145 -0.07 -2.95 0.53
N SER A 146 0.60 -2.83 -0.62
CA SER A 146 1.67 -1.83 -0.81
C SER A 146 1.08 -0.43 -1.00
N ILE A 147 1.67 0.59 -0.37
CA ILE A 147 1.19 1.98 -0.47
C ILE A 147 1.80 2.76 -1.64
N ASP A 148 2.49 2.11 -2.58
CA ASP A 148 3.02 2.78 -3.76
C ASP A 148 1.91 3.37 -4.61
N GLY A 149 2.00 4.66 -4.90
CA GLY A 149 0.87 5.41 -5.46
C GLY A 149 0.31 6.47 -4.51
N LEU A 150 0.56 6.31 -3.21
CA LEU A 150 0.13 7.23 -2.15
C LEU A 150 1.21 8.28 -1.87
N ASP A 151 0.76 9.53 -1.69
CA ASP A 151 1.59 10.60 -1.16
C ASP A 151 1.74 10.38 0.34
N ILE A 152 2.79 9.65 0.74
CA ILE A 152 3.02 9.25 2.14
C ILE A 152 3.24 10.44 3.08
N LEU A 153 3.62 11.60 2.53
CA LEU A 153 3.81 12.84 3.27
C LEU A 153 2.48 13.54 3.58
N ASN A 154 1.43 13.25 2.81
CA ASN A 154 0.11 13.86 2.91
C ASN A 154 -1.01 12.82 3.10
N CYS A 155 -0.67 11.65 3.64
CA CYS A 155 -1.60 10.55 3.87
C CYS A 155 -2.33 10.72 5.22
N ASN A 156 -3.65 10.48 5.23
CA ASN A 156 -4.48 10.56 6.45
C ASN A 156 -4.79 9.17 7.06
N PHE A 157 -4.15 8.12 6.55
CA PHE A 157 -4.43 6.74 6.98
C PHE A 157 -3.25 6.17 7.75
N PRO A 158 -3.49 5.20 8.67
CA PRO A 158 -2.42 4.52 9.36
C PRO A 158 -1.48 3.82 8.37
N LEU A 159 -0.19 4.13 8.48
CA LEU A 159 0.88 3.47 7.73
C LEU A 159 1.70 2.62 8.69
N TYR A 160 2.27 1.53 8.20
CA TYR A 160 3.05 0.58 8.98
C TYR A 160 4.33 0.21 8.24
N LEU A 161 5.39 -0.15 8.96
CA LEU A 161 6.59 -0.72 8.37
C LEU A 161 6.59 -2.24 8.53
N THR A 162 6.96 -2.93 7.46
CA THR A 162 7.28 -4.36 7.43
C THR A 162 8.72 -4.54 6.99
N CYS A 163 9.35 -5.65 7.40
CA CYS A 163 10.78 -5.88 7.18
C CYS A 163 11.02 -7.12 6.32
N ASP A 164 11.99 -7.04 5.39
CA ASP A 164 12.52 -8.12 4.57
C ASP A 164 11.44 -8.96 3.86
N GLY A 165 10.36 -8.29 3.42
CA GLY A 165 9.21 -8.92 2.76
C GLY A 165 8.36 -9.81 3.67
N ASN A 166 8.63 -9.85 4.98
CA ASN A 166 7.80 -10.54 5.94
C ASN A 166 6.64 -9.65 6.37
N PHE A 167 5.57 -9.70 5.60
CA PHE A 167 4.40 -8.86 5.84
C PHE A 167 3.59 -9.27 7.09
N ASN A 168 3.75 -10.52 7.53
CA ASN A 168 3.15 -10.99 8.78
C ASN A 168 3.84 -10.40 10.01
N LYS A 169 4.92 -9.63 9.86
CA LYS A 169 5.53 -8.88 10.94
C LYS A 169 5.45 -7.38 10.72
N ARG A 170 5.08 -6.65 11.78
CA ARG A 170 5.01 -5.18 11.77
C ARG A 170 5.89 -4.60 12.86
N LEU A 171 6.36 -3.39 12.62
CA LEU A 171 7.05 -2.61 13.64
C LEU A 171 6.13 -2.41 14.85
N GLU A 172 6.58 -2.83 16.01
CA GLU A 172 6.06 -2.51 17.34
C GLU A 172 7.13 -1.74 18.11
N TYR A 173 6.69 -1.00 19.12
CA TYR A 173 7.59 -0.27 20.00
C TYR A 173 7.10 -0.39 21.44
N ASN A 174 7.95 -0.98 22.29
CA ASN A 174 7.74 -0.99 23.73
C ASN A 174 8.49 0.20 24.34
N GLU A 175 7.75 1.18 24.86
CA GLU A 175 8.30 2.39 25.47
C GLU A 175 9.10 2.09 26.75
N GLU A 176 8.75 1.02 27.50
CA GLU A 176 9.45 0.66 28.75
C GLU A 176 10.85 0.13 28.47
N ASP A 177 11.00 -0.63 27.38
CA ASP A 177 12.25 -1.31 27.00
C ASP A 177 13.00 -0.61 25.85
N TYR A 178 12.49 0.53 25.36
CA TYR A 178 12.97 1.24 24.15
C TYR A 178 13.19 0.31 22.94
N LEU A 179 12.39 -0.74 22.83
CA LEU A 179 12.68 -1.85 21.93
C LEU A 179 12.05 -1.60 20.56
N PHE A 180 12.90 -1.44 19.54
CA PHE A 180 12.50 -1.41 18.13
C PHE A 180 12.38 -2.85 17.61
N GLU A 181 11.16 -3.39 17.60
CA GLU A 181 10.91 -4.80 17.30
C GLU A 181 9.90 -5.05 16.19
N PHE A 182 9.97 -6.23 15.57
CA PHE A 182 9.01 -6.68 14.56
C PHE A 182 8.25 -7.91 15.05
N VAL A 183 6.98 -7.73 15.36
CA VAL A 183 6.11 -8.77 15.94
C VAL A 183 5.10 -9.30 14.94
N ASP A 184 4.58 -10.49 15.19
CA ASP A 184 3.54 -11.09 14.37
C ASP A 184 2.23 -10.27 14.40
N SER A 185 1.76 -9.91 13.21
CA SER A 185 0.56 -9.14 12.92
C SER A 185 -0.76 -9.77 13.39
N SER A 186 -0.77 -11.07 13.70
CA SER A 186 -1.90 -11.73 14.36
C SER A 186 -2.22 -11.13 15.74
N ILE A 187 -1.24 -10.40 16.30
CA ILE A 187 -1.38 -9.53 17.45
C ILE A 187 -1.55 -8.12 16.88
N MET A 188 -2.68 -7.44 17.09
CA MET A 188 -3.02 -6.13 16.51
C MET A 188 -2.15 -4.96 17.07
N ASN A 189 -0.83 -5.09 17.05
CA ASN A 189 0.08 -4.23 17.83
C ASN A 189 1.05 -3.39 16.98
N GLY A 190 0.81 -3.26 15.67
CA GLY A 190 1.64 -2.38 14.85
C GLY A 190 1.48 -0.92 15.24
N ILE A 191 2.59 -0.18 15.36
CA ILE A 191 2.54 1.27 15.63
C ILE A 191 2.13 2.03 14.36
N PRO A 192 1.11 2.90 14.41
CA PRO A 192 0.79 3.77 13.28
C PRO A 192 1.88 4.80 13.03
N LEU A 193 2.35 4.89 11.80
CA LEU A 193 3.40 5.79 11.37
C LEU A 193 2.88 6.86 10.41
N LYS A 194 3.59 7.99 10.42
CA LYS A 194 3.54 9.08 9.47
C LYS A 194 4.94 9.38 8.97
N PHE A 195 5.02 10.05 7.84
CA PHE A 195 6.27 10.43 7.20
C PHE A 195 6.26 11.92 6.95
N CYS A 196 7.39 12.58 7.18
CA CYS A 196 7.53 14.01 6.93
C CYS A 196 8.90 14.31 6.33
N GLU A 197 9.00 15.43 5.64
CA GLU A 197 10.26 15.89 5.06
C GLU A 197 10.98 16.82 6.05
N TYR A 198 12.25 16.52 6.34
CA TYR A 198 13.13 17.36 7.14
C TYR A 198 14.50 17.45 6.49
N GLN A 199 14.94 18.68 6.19
CA GLN A 199 16.21 18.96 5.52
C GLN A 199 16.44 18.21 4.18
N GLY A 200 15.35 17.82 3.51
CA GLY A 200 15.38 17.08 2.23
C GLY A 200 15.35 15.57 2.38
N ASP A 201 15.38 15.05 3.60
CA ASP A 201 15.24 13.62 3.91
C ASP A 201 13.83 13.31 4.44
N ILE A 202 13.42 12.05 4.32
CA ILE A 202 12.10 11.59 4.81
C ILE A 202 12.28 10.93 6.17
N CYS A 203 11.75 11.54 7.22
CA CYS A 203 11.78 11.04 8.58
C CYS A 203 10.53 10.23 8.90
N VAL A 204 10.68 9.24 9.78
CA VAL A 204 9.60 8.40 10.30
C VAL A 204 9.13 8.96 11.65
N TYR A 205 7.82 9.06 11.83
CA TYR A 205 7.20 9.61 13.04
C TYR A 205 5.96 8.81 13.46
N SER A 206 5.75 8.61 14.75
CA SER A 206 4.51 8.14 15.35
C SER A 206 3.90 9.28 16.17
N GLU A 207 2.59 9.52 16.05
CA GLU A 207 1.90 10.49 16.91
C GLU A 207 2.01 10.13 18.40
N GLU A 208 2.05 8.83 18.67
CA GLU A 208 2.08 8.29 20.02
C GLU A 208 3.47 8.27 20.63
N PHE A 209 4.54 8.08 19.84
CA PHE A 209 5.89 7.90 20.37
C PHE A 209 6.91 8.95 19.91
N GLY A 210 6.56 9.79 18.94
CA GLY A 210 7.45 10.84 18.42
C GLY A 210 8.24 10.40 17.19
N TYR A 211 9.41 11.00 16.97
CA TYR A 211 10.24 10.70 15.80
C TYR A 211 11.13 9.48 16.04
N LEU A 212 11.28 8.65 15.01
CA LEU A 212 12.27 7.59 15.00
C LEU A 212 13.66 8.21 14.84
N GLN A 213 14.53 7.96 15.79
CA GLN A 213 15.87 8.56 15.87
C GLN A 213 16.85 7.63 16.59
N ILE A 214 18.11 8.05 16.67
CA ILE A 214 19.10 7.36 17.50
C ILE A 214 18.89 7.70 18.96
N GLY A 215 18.78 6.67 19.79
CA GLY A 215 18.90 6.74 21.24
C GLY A 215 20.16 6.04 21.72
N TYR A 216 20.64 6.41 22.90
CA TYR A 216 21.73 5.72 23.59
C TYR A 216 21.18 4.96 24.78
N ASP A 217 21.33 3.63 24.74
CA ASP A 217 21.01 2.76 25.86
C ASP A 217 22.19 2.72 26.84
N GLN A 218 21.95 3.18 28.07
CA GLN A 218 23.00 3.19 29.10
C GLN A 218 23.30 1.80 29.67
N GLU A 219 22.33 0.89 29.67
CA GLU A 219 22.51 -0.46 30.19
C GLU A 219 23.35 -1.31 29.23
N TRP A 220 23.06 -1.20 27.93
CA TRP A 220 23.78 -1.93 26.88
C TRP A 220 25.00 -1.18 26.32
N GLU A 221 25.22 0.07 26.77
CA GLU A 221 26.24 0.99 26.27
C GLU A 221 26.27 1.08 24.73
N ALA A 222 25.09 1.12 24.11
CA ALA A 222 24.92 0.98 22.67
C ALA A 222 23.92 1.99 22.10
N HIS A 223 24.14 2.37 20.83
CA HIS A 223 23.16 3.15 20.07
C HIS A 223 22.11 2.23 19.48
N GLN A 224 20.85 2.60 19.61
CA GLN A 224 19.73 1.85 19.07
C GLN A 224 18.66 2.77 18.47
N PRO A 225 17.88 2.28 17.49
CA PRO A 225 16.71 3.01 17.01
C PRO A 225 15.67 3.13 18.13
N VAL A 226 15.22 4.35 18.41
CA VAL A 226 14.18 4.66 19.41
C VAL A 226 13.19 5.67 18.88
N PHE A 227 12.00 5.71 19.46
CA PHE A 227 11.08 6.83 19.27
C PHE A 227 11.18 7.81 20.43
N SER A 228 11.23 9.12 20.13
CA SER A 228 11.11 10.15 21.16
C SER A 228 10.35 11.38 20.65
N LYS A 229 9.50 11.93 21.53
CA LYS A 229 8.72 13.16 21.31
C LYS A 229 9.47 14.43 21.67
N ASP A 230 10.36 14.31 22.64
CA ASP A 230 10.97 15.46 23.31
C ASP A 230 12.15 16.01 22.51
N ASP A 231 12.83 15.14 21.77
CA ASP A 231 14.02 15.47 21.01
C ASP A 231 13.88 15.07 19.54
N PHE A 232 14.52 15.81 18.64
CA PHE A 232 14.60 15.48 17.21
C PHE A 232 15.96 15.93 16.67
N GLU A 233 17.01 15.33 17.23
CA GLU A 233 18.40 15.71 16.91
C GLU A 233 19.05 14.73 15.95
N PHE A 234 18.70 13.44 16.02
CA PHE A 234 19.39 12.37 15.29
C PHE A 234 18.43 11.49 14.47
N PRO A 235 17.68 12.09 13.51
CA PRO A 235 16.61 11.40 12.81
C PRO A 235 17.10 10.18 12.04
N ILE A 236 16.36 9.08 12.16
CA ILE A 236 16.48 7.95 11.24
C ILE A 236 15.58 8.23 10.04
N VAL A 237 16.18 8.18 8.86
CA VAL A 237 15.55 8.58 7.61
C VAL A 237 15.36 7.39 6.67
N LEU A 238 14.44 7.54 5.72
CA LEU A 238 14.25 6.58 4.63
C LEU A 238 15.24 6.85 3.50
N GLU A 239 16.18 5.94 3.28
CA GLU A 239 16.96 5.87 2.04
C GLU A 239 16.33 4.83 1.10
N LYS A 240 16.19 5.17 -0.17
CA LYS A 240 15.67 4.22 -1.15
C LYS A 240 16.65 3.03 -1.33
N ALA A 241 16.13 1.80 -1.28
CA ALA A 241 16.88 0.59 -1.56
C ALA A 241 16.89 0.22 -3.07
N GLU A 242 17.51 -0.91 -3.42
CA GLU A 242 17.66 -1.32 -4.82
C GLU A 242 16.33 -1.68 -5.49
N LEU A 243 15.41 -2.29 -4.74
CA LEU A 243 14.07 -2.62 -5.21
C LEU A 243 13.15 -1.40 -5.09
N TYR A 244 12.20 -1.29 -6.02
CA TYR A 244 11.17 -0.26 -5.95
C TYR A 244 10.32 -0.44 -4.69
N SER A 245 9.93 0.68 -4.05
CA SER A 245 9.16 0.77 -2.80
C SER A 245 9.79 0.18 -1.55
N THR A 246 11.06 -0.15 -1.61
CA THR A 246 11.77 -0.64 -0.46
C THR A 246 12.78 0.39 0.01
N TYR A 247 12.98 0.42 1.31
CA TYR A 247 13.71 1.47 1.98
C TYR A 247 14.72 0.85 2.95
N PHE A 248 15.89 1.43 3.03
CA PHE A 248 16.74 1.28 4.20
C PHE A 248 16.34 2.36 5.21
N LEU A 249 16.30 1.98 6.49
CA LEU A 249 16.30 2.94 7.58
C LEU A 249 17.75 3.29 7.89
N LYS A 250 18.07 4.58 7.86
CA LYS A 250 19.46 5.06 7.84
C LYS A 250 19.67 6.22 8.81
N TYR A 251 20.85 6.25 9.41
CA TYR A 251 21.41 7.43 10.07
C TYR A 251 22.88 7.57 9.69
N ASP A 252 23.27 8.74 9.18
CA ASP A 252 24.62 9.03 8.66
C ASP A 252 25.15 7.91 7.72
N SER A 253 26.22 7.19 8.08
CA SER A 253 26.75 6.08 7.29
C SER A 253 26.22 4.70 7.70
N ALA A 254 25.34 4.62 8.70
CA ALA A 254 24.82 3.38 9.26
C ALA A 254 23.37 3.12 8.84
N TYR A 255 23.03 1.83 8.76
CA TYR A 255 21.72 1.32 8.39
C TYR A 255 21.17 0.43 9.49
N ILE A 256 19.86 0.26 9.54
CA ILE A 256 19.23 -0.71 10.44
C ILE A 256 19.28 -2.11 9.82
N GLN A 257 19.78 -3.08 10.58
CA GLN A 257 19.64 -4.50 10.36
C GLN A 257 18.68 -5.07 11.39
N VAL A 258 17.71 -5.86 10.94
CA VAL A 258 16.78 -6.56 11.83
C VAL A 258 17.27 -7.98 12.04
N ILE A 259 17.53 -8.34 13.30
CA ILE A 259 17.99 -9.66 13.70
C ILE A 259 16.81 -10.45 14.26
N ASN A 260 16.57 -11.62 13.68
CA ASN A 260 15.60 -12.58 14.21
C ASN A 260 16.29 -13.47 15.25
N HIS A 261 15.79 -13.46 16.48
CA HIS A 261 16.12 -14.42 17.53
C HIS A 261 14.92 -15.36 17.74
N ASP A 262 15.13 -16.53 18.36
CA ASP A 262 14.10 -17.56 18.54
C ASP A 262 12.79 -17.07 19.20
N ASN A 263 12.84 -15.98 19.97
CA ASN A 263 11.69 -15.46 20.73
C ASN A 263 11.33 -13.99 20.44
N TYR A 264 12.20 -13.22 19.77
CA TYR A 264 11.98 -11.80 19.51
C TYR A 264 12.81 -11.35 18.29
N THR A 265 12.45 -10.22 17.71
CA THR A 265 13.10 -9.66 16.52
C THR A 265 13.42 -8.20 16.79
N PHE A 266 14.68 -7.78 16.70
CA PHE A 266 15.10 -6.44 17.10
C PHE A 266 16.01 -5.77 16.06
N GLY A 267 16.00 -4.45 16.00
CA GLY A 267 16.85 -3.65 15.11
C GLY A 267 18.19 -3.27 15.74
N ILE A 268 19.28 -3.45 15.01
CA ILE A 268 20.62 -2.95 15.35
C ILE A 268 21.17 -2.08 14.22
N PHE A 269 22.23 -1.32 14.49
CA PHE A 269 22.98 -0.61 13.45
C PHE A 269 24.05 -1.50 12.80
N THR A 270 24.18 -1.38 11.49
CA THR A 270 25.30 -1.91 10.69
C THR A 270 25.83 -0.84 9.75
N GLU A 271 27.16 -0.79 9.58
CA GLU A 271 27.79 0.08 8.57
C GLU A 271 27.78 -0.56 7.17
N LYS A 272 27.49 -1.87 7.09
CA LYS A 272 27.48 -2.62 5.83
C LYS A 272 26.09 -2.62 5.24
N LYS A 273 25.94 -1.92 4.12
CA LYS A 273 24.67 -1.80 3.39
C LYS A 273 24.11 -3.16 2.95
N GLU A 274 24.97 -4.12 2.64
CA GLU A 274 24.60 -5.49 2.25
C GLU A 274 24.04 -6.33 3.40
N GLU A 275 24.29 -5.94 4.66
CA GLU A 275 23.74 -6.59 5.85
C GLU A 275 22.47 -5.87 6.35
N ALA A 276 22.13 -4.71 5.77
CA ALA A 276 20.97 -3.92 6.16
C ALA A 276 19.66 -4.60 5.78
N SER A 277 18.66 -4.46 6.64
CA SER A 277 17.31 -4.91 6.35
C SER A 277 16.59 -3.95 5.43
N VAL A 278 15.68 -4.51 4.64
CA VAL A 278 14.93 -3.80 3.63
C VAL A 278 13.48 -3.66 4.10
N PHE A 279 13.04 -2.43 4.27
CA PHE A 279 11.71 -2.11 4.80
C PHE A 279 10.73 -1.77 3.69
N GLN A 280 9.47 -2.10 3.91
CA GLN A 280 8.35 -1.72 3.06
C GLN A 280 7.31 -1.01 3.90
N ILE A 281 6.68 0.01 3.32
CA ILE A 281 5.57 0.70 3.96
C ILE A 281 4.27 0.06 3.47
N THR A 282 3.40 -0.27 4.41
CA THR A 282 2.10 -0.91 4.17
C THR A 282 1.00 -0.12 4.85
N SER A 283 -0.25 -0.45 4.54
CA SER A 283 -1.41 0.07 5.27
C SER A 283 -2.40 -1.07 5.50
N SER A 284 -3.20 -0.97 6.57
CA SER A 284 -4.18 -1.97 6.98
C SER A 284 -5.58 -1.73 6.38
N PHE A 285 -5.66 -1.10 5.21
CA PHE A 285 -6.92 -0.92 4.48
C PHE A 285 -7.62 -2.23 4.14
#